data_AF-A0A8J3CNH7-F1
#
_entry.id   AF-A0A8J3CNH7-F1
#
_cell.length_a   1.000
_cell.length_b   1.000
_cell.length_c   1.000
_cell.angle_alpha   90.00
_cell.angle_beta   90.00
_cell.angle_gamma   90.00
#
_symmetry.space_group_name_H-M   'P 1'
#
loop_
_entity.id
_entity.type
_entity.pdbx_description
1 polymer ?
#
loop_
_entity_poly.entity_id
_entity_poly.type
_entity_poly.pdbx_seq_one_letter_code
_entity_poly.pdbx_strand_id
1 'polypeptide(L)'
;MIPNPFRYFKTSREVIQLAVMMYVRFPLSLRNVEDLLHERGVDVCHESIRLWVDRFGPVFAKQIEELVLNGITDLLSDTLRIIELANLKDLTPNQVSNLGTHAAELTTRLTDTGRETQRATLIDLVERVCINPTQLTLRLRRNQLLTTETQAPPETDNVVDAVITLDYPLQLKRRGVEAKLVIGGQALGEPDQELIKLIAMGREWYEGLKFGRYTSQLQIGAEHGLDKADVSRILNLAFMSPKIVSEIVAGRHPIEMTVKSLKASAGKLPACWNDQAILFGVSA
;
A
#
# COMPACT_ATOMS: atom_id res chain seq x y z
N MET A 1 -11.82 12.68 0.93
CA MET A 1 -10.58 13.48 1.00
C MET A 1 -9.91 13.09 2.30
N ILE A 2 -8.94 12.18 2.28
CA ILE A 2 -8.10 12.00 3.47
C ILE A 2 -7.07 13.12 3.38
N PRO A 3 -7.11 14.10 4.30
CA PRO A 3 -6.17 15.21 4.26
C PRO A 3 -4.75 14.66 4.37
N ASN A 4 -3.80 15.20 3.60
CA ASN A 4 -2.39 14.86 3.75
C ASN A 4 -2.03 14.96 5.25
N PRO A 5 -1.63 13.86 5.90
CA PRO A 5 -1.46 13.84 7.36
C PRO A 5 -0.24 14.67 7.80
N PHE A 6 0.68 14.96 6.87
CA PHE A 6 1.84 15.84 7.03
C PHE A 6 1.57 17.30 6.65
N ARG A 7 0.33 17.63 6.22
CA ARG A 7 -0.04 19.02 5.94
C ARG A 7 0.18 19.86 7.19
N TYR A 8 0.79 21.03 7.01
CA TYR A 8 1.14 22.01 8.05
C TYR A 8 2.39 21.74 8.89
N PHE A 9 3.11 20.62 8.68
CA PHE A 9 4.43 20.44 9.29
C PHE A 9 5.51 21.18 8.48
N LYS A 10 6.38 21.92 9.17
CA LYS A 10 7.57 22.56 8.58
C LYS A 10 8.73 21.57 8.42
N THR A 11 8.73 20.52 9.23
CA THR A 11 9.73 19.45 9.22
C THR A 11 9.45 18.46 8.09
N SER A 12 10.51 17.94 7.46
CA SER A 12 10.40 16.94 6.41
C SER A 12 9.79 15.64 6.92
N ARG A 13 9.00 14.99 6.06
CA ARG A 13 8.36 13.68 6.33
C ARG A 13 9.36 12.59 6.70
N GLU A 14 10.55 12.57 6.12
CA GLU A 14 11.59 11.60 6.44
C GLU A 14 12.06 11.71 7.88
N VAL A 15 12.21 12.94 8.38
CA VAL A 15 12.61 13.20 9.77
C VAL A 15 11.49 12.79 10.73
N ILE A 16 10.24 13.12 10.40
CA ILE A 16 9.06 12.72 11.19
C ILE A 16 8.96 11.18 11.23
N GLN A 17 9.10 10.51 10.09
CA GLN A 17 9.08 9.05 9.99
C GLN A 17 10.22 8.40 10.77
N LEU A 18 11.43 8.94 10.68
CA LEU A 18 12.59 8.46 11.41
C LEU A 18 12.38 8.58 12.93
N ALA A 19 11.88 9.73 13.39
CA ALA A 19 11.62 9.99 14.80
C ALA A 19 10.56 9.04 15.39
N VAL A 20 9.43 8.89 14.69
CA VAL A 20 8.35 7.98 15.10
C VAL A 20 8.83 6.53 15.09
N MET A 21 9.59 6.13 14.08
CA MET A 21 10.16 4.78 14.00
C MET A 21 11.18 4.51 15.10
N MET A 22 12.08 5.46 15.41
CA MET A 22 13.03 5.34 16.51
C MET A 22 12.32 5.14 17.85
N TYR A 23 11.26 5.90 18.11
CA TYR A 23 10.46 5.79 19.32
C TYR A 23 9.69 4.47 19.43
N VAL A 24 9.07 4.01 18.33
CA VAL A 24 8.26 2.77 18.34
C VAL A 24 9.15 1.52 18.34
N ARG A 25 10.30 1.56 17.68
CA ARG A 25 11.17 0.38 17.47
C ARG A 25 12.14 0.11 18.61
N PHE A 26 12.62 1.16 19.29
CA PHE A 26 13.63 1.05 20.33
C PHE A 26 13.07 1.56 21.66
N PRO A 27 13.54 1.06 22.81
CA PRO A 27 13.12 1.55 24.13
C PRO A 27 13.79 2.91 24.44
N LEU A 28 13.62 3.88 23.55
CA LEU A 28 14.16 5.22 23.66
C LEU A 28 13.14 6.15 24.31
N SER A 29 13.61 7.00 25.21
CA SER A 29 12.79 8.12 25.68
C SER A 29 12.62 9.14 24.55
N LEU A 30 11.55 9.94 24.57
CA LEU A 30 11.36 11.01 23.58
C LEU A 30 12.54 12.00 23.54
N ARG A 31 13.20 12.22 24.69
CA ARG A 31 14.42 13.05 24.79
C ARG A 31 15.61 12.39 24.11
N ASN A 32 15.75 11.07 24.23
CA ASN A 32 16.82 10.35 23.52
C ASN A 32 16.61 10.45 22.00
N VAL A 33 15.36 10.43 21.52
CA VAL A 33 15.08 10.62 20.09
C VAL A 33 15.40 12.05 19.65
N GLU A 34 15.08 13.06 20.47
CA GLU A 34 15.49 14.46 20.27
C GLU A 34 17.02 14.58 20.17
N ASP A 35 17.76 14.01 21.12
CA ASP A 35 19.23 14.04 21.13
C ASP A 35 19.82 13.37 19.87
N LEU A 36 19.30 12.21 19.46
CA LEU A 36 19.74 11.50 18.26
C LEU A 36 19.43 12.27 16.96
N LEU A 37 18.35 13.05 16.92
CA LEU A 37 18.03 13.92 15.79
C LEU A 37 18.91 15.17 15.79
N HIS A 38 19.21 15.72 16.97
CA HIS A 38 20.11 16.85 17.14
C HIS A 38 21.54 16.51 16.65
N GLU A 39 22.05 15.33 16.99
CA GLU A 39 23.33 14.81 16.46
C GLU A 39 23.37 14.72 14.93
N ARG A 40 22.19 14.59 14.29
CA ARG A 40 22.03 14.53 12.83
C ARG A 40 21.78 15.91 12.20
N GLY A 41 21.92 16.98 12.98
CA GLY A 41 21.72 18.37 12.53
C GLY A 41 20.25 18.76 12.40
N VAL A 42 19.33 18.01 13.03
CA VAL A 42 17.90 18.30 13.03
C VAL A 42 17.49 18.82 14.40
N ASP A 43 17.21 20.12 14.49
CA ASP A 43 16.78 20.75 15.73
C ASP A 43 15.26 20.61 15.91
N VAL A 44 14.84 19.75 16.84
CA VAL A 44 13.43 19.48 17.14
C VAL A 44 13.26 19.12 18.61
N CYS A 45 12.25 19.68 19.29
CA CYS A 45 11.96 19.32 20.67
C CYS A 45 11.23 17.97 20.80
N HIS A 46 11.44 17.25 21.92
CA HIS A 46 10.74 16.01 22.25
C HIS A 46 9.21 16.14 22.25
N GLU A 47 8.67 17.34 22.51
CA GLU A 47 7.22 17.59 22.45
C GLU A 47 6.69 17.54 21.00
N SER A 48 7.50 17.97 20.02
CA SER A 48 7.17 17.78 18.60
C SER A 48 7.20 16.30 18.21
N ILE A 49 8.18 15.55 18.74
CA ILE A 49 8.29 14.10 18.52
C ILE A 49 7.07 13.39 19.11
N ARG A 50 6.63 13.78 20.32
CA ARG A 50 5.41 13.26 20.96
C ARG A 50 4.18 13.47 20.07
N LEU A 51 3.98 14.69 19.59
CA LEU A 51 2.88 15.03 18.67
C LEU A 51 2.93 14.21 17.38
N TRP A 52 4.12 13.91 16.87
CA TRP A 52 4.29 13.07 15.70
C TRP A 52 3.96 11.60 15.99
N VAL A 53 4.41 11.05 17.12
CA VAL A 53 4.10 9.68 17.53
C VAL A 53 2.59 9.51 17.71
N ASP A 54 1.93 10.42 18.41
CA ASP A 54 0.49 10.37 18.66
C ASP A 54 -0.32 10.46 17.36
N ARG A 55 0.13 11.29 16.41
CA ARG A 55 -0.58 11.51 15.14
C ARG A 55 -0.30 10.42 14.10
N PHE A 56 0.95 10.02 13.93
CA PHE A 56 1.39 9.16 12.82
C PHE A 56 1.62 7.71 13.23
N GLY A 57 1.84 7.42 14.52
CA GLY A 57 1.97 6.06 15.04
C GLY A 57 0.82 5.14 14.60
N PRO A 58 -0.45 5.52 14.81
CA PRO A 58 -1.60 4.72 14.36
C PRO A 58 -1.68 4.55 12.84
N VAL A 59 -1.26 5.57 12.07
CA VAL A 59 -1.29 5.54 10.60
C VAL A 59 -0.28 4.53 10.06
N PHE A 60 0.96 4.56 10.58
CA PHE A 60 1.99 3.60 10.20
C PHE A 60 1.67 2.19 10.66
N ALA A 61 1.14 2.05 11.89
CA ALA A 61 0.68 0.76 12.40
C ALA A 61 -0.39 0.15 11.48
N LYS A 62 -1.42 0.92 11.11
CA LYS A 62 -2.47 0.48 10.20
C LYS A 62 -1.94 0.07 8.82
N GLN A 63 -1.01 0.84 8.25
CA GLN A 63 -0.40 0.49 6.95
C GLN A 63 0.41 -0.81 7.01
N ILE A 64 1.14 -1.04 8.10
CA ILE A 64 1.88 -2.29 8.31
C ILE A 64 0.91 -3.45 8.54
N GLU A 65 -0.14 -3.24 9.34
CA GLU A 65 -1.18 -4.23 9.61
C GLU A 65 -1.90 -4.64 8.31
N GLU A 66 -2.33 -3.69 7.50
CA GLU A 66 -2.94 -3.95 6.19
C GLU A 66 -2.00 -4.72 5.27
N LEU A 67 -0.70 -4.39 5.29
CA LEU A 67 0.29 -5.13 4.51
C LEU A 67 0.43 -6.57 4.99
N VAL A 68 0.60 -6.79 6.29
CA VAL A 68 0.75 -8.12 6.89
C VAL A 68 -0.50 -8.95 6.61
N LEU A 69 -1.68 -8.36 6.76
CA LEU A 69 -2.96 -9.01 6.47
C LEU A 69 -3.04 -9.44 5.01
N ASN A 70 -2.83 -8.52 4.07
CA ASN A 70 -2.88 -8.82 2.64
C ASN A 70 -1.86 -9.90 2.25
N GLY A 71 -0.63 -9.81 2.78
CA GLY A 71 0.41 -10.81 2.52
C GLY A 71 0.01 -12.21 3.00
N ILE A 72 -0.58 -12.31 4.20
CA ILE A 72 -1.05 -13.58 4.75
C ILE A 72 -2.25 -14.10 3.95
N THR A 73 -3.24 -13.26 3.61
CA THR A 73 -4.40 -13.69 2.82
C THR A 73 -4.03 -14.15 1.42
N ASP A 74 -3.03 -13.50 0.80
CA ASP A 74 -2.49 -13.91 -0.50
C ASP A 74 -1.81 -15.29 -0.41
N LEU A 75 -1.06 -15.55 0.66
CA LEU A 75 -0.50 -16.88 0.90
C LEU A 75 -1.61 -17.93 1.10
N LEU A 76 -2.60 -17.62 1.93
CA LEU A 76 -3.69 -18.55 2.26
C LEU A 76 -4.59 -18.87 1.07
N SER A 77 -4.64 -17.98 0.08
CA SER A 77 -5.37 -18.20 -1.18
C SER A 77 -4.65 -19.17 -2.11
N ASP A 78 -3.36 -19.43 -1.91
CA ASP A 78 -2.54 -20.29 -2.76
C ASP A 78 -1.98 -21.49 -1.98
N THR A 79 -2.77 -22.57 -1.96
CA THR A 79 -2.40 -23.83 -1.27
C THR A 79 -1.09 -24.42 -1.81
N LEU A 80 -0.76 -24.25 -3.09
CA LEU A 80 0.48 -24.76 -3.66
C LEU A 80 1.69 -24.02 -3.09
N ARG A 81 1.56 -22.69 -2.94
CA ARG A 81 2.59 -21.86 -2.31
C ARG A 81 2.82 -22.22 -0.85
N ILE A 82 1.78 -22.61 -0.11
CA ILE A 82 1.92 -23.13 1.26
C ILE A 82 2.72 -24.44 1.25
N ILE A 83 2.39 -25.37 0.36
CA ILE A 83 3.08 -26.66 0.23
C ILE A 83 4.57 -26.47 -0.09
N GLU A 84 4.89 -25.58 -1.03
CA GLU A 84 6.25 -25.25 -1.43
C GLU A 84 7.04 -24.60 -0.29
N LEU A 85 6.50 -23.56 0.34
CA LEU A 85 7.17 -22.82 1.42
C LEU A 85 7.31 -23.65 2.69
N ALA A 86 6.38 -24.55 2.95
CA ALA A 86 6.48 -25.52 4.02
C ALA A 86 7.37 -26.72 3.62
N ASN A 87 7.84 -26.85 2.39
CA ASN A 87 8.63 -28.02 1.95
C ASN A 87 7.91 -29.35 2.28
N LEU A 88 6.59 -29.39 2.10
CA LEU A 88 5.79 -30.59 2.32
C LEU A 88 5.94 -31.54 1.14
N LYS A 89 6.33 -32.78 1.42
CA LYS A 89 6.53 -33.83 0.42
C LYS A 89 5.50 -34.93 0.62
N ASP A 90 5.19 -35.64 -0.46
CA ASP A 90 4.37 -36.86 -0.45
C ASP A 90 2.96 -36.71 0.15
N LEU A 91 2.30 -35.58 -0.13
CA LEU A 91 0.94 -35.31 0.33
C LEU A 91 -0.11 -36.09 -0.45
N THR A 92 -1.07 -36.66 0.25
CA THR A 92 -2.27 -37.26 -0.35
C THR A 92 -3.26 -36.17 -0.81
N PRO A 93 -4.13 -36.45 -1.82
CA PRO A 93 -5.17 -35.51 -2.24
C PRO A 93 -6.08 -35.03 -1.10
N ASN A 94 -6.36 -35.90 -0.13
CA ASN A 94 -7.17 -35.56 1.04
C ASN A 94 -6.43 -34.58 1.97
N GLN A 95 -5.13 -34.77 2.21
CA GLN A 95 -4.33 -33.82 2.99
C GLN A 95 -4.24 -32.44 2.33
N VAL A 96 -4.13 -32.40 1.00
CA VAL A 96 -4.16 -31.12 0.25
C VAL A 96 -5.52 -30.43 0.38
N SER A 97 -6.62 -31.18 0.30
CA SER A 97 -7.98 -30.63 0.49
C SER A 97 -8.21 -30.13 1.93
N ASN A 98 -7.73 -30.86 2.93
CA ASN A 98 -7.81 -30.47 4.34
C ASN A 98 -6.99 -29.19 4.61
N LEU A 99 -5.80 -29.08 4.02
CA LEU A 99 -4.96 -27.88 4.09
C LEU A 99 -5.67 -26.67 3.46
N GLY A 100 -6.26 -26.84 2.27
CA GLY A 100 -7.03 -25.77 1.62
C GLY A 100 -8.24 -25.32 2.44
N THR A 101 -8.93 -26.26 3.08
CA THR A 101 -10.07 -25.96 3.95
C THR A 101 -9.64 -25.17 5.18
N HIS A 102 -8.55 -25.58 5.84
CA HIS A 102 -7.97 -24.86 6.97
C HIS A 102 -7.48 -23.46 6.60
N ALA A 103 -6.84 -23.31 5.43
CA ALA A 103 -6.41 -22.01 4.93
C ALA A 103 -7.60 -21.06 4.65
N ALA A 104 -8.71 -21.58 4.13
CA ALA A 104 -9.94 -20.83 3.94
C ALA A 104 -10.60 -20.41 5.27
N GLU A 105 -10.55 -21.27 6.29
CA GLU A 105 -11.03 -20.95 7.65
C GLU A 105 -10.20 -19.83 8.28
N LEU A 106 -8.87 -19.93 8.20
CA LEU A 106 -7.95 -18.88 8.65
C LEU A 106 -8.20 -17.55 7.93
N THR A 107 -8.42 -17.59 6.62
CA THR A 107 -8.75 -16.40 5.82
C THR A 107 -10.04 -15.76 6.33
N THR A 108 -11.08 -16.56 6.58
CA THR A 108 -12.36 -16.08 7.11
C THR A 108 -12.16 -15.37 8.45
N ARG A 109 -11.39 -15.97 9.37
CA ARG A 109 -11.06 -15.39 10.68
C ARG A 109 -10.23 -14.10 10.61
N LEU A 110 -9.38 -13.97 9.60
CA LEU A 110 -8.56 -12.77 9.36
C LEU A 110 -9.36 -11.63 8.70
N THR A 111 -10.40 -11.96 7.93
CA THR A 111 -11.29 -11.00 7.26
C THR A 111 -12.56 -10.66 8.06
N ASP A 112 -12.82 -11.38 9.14
CA ASP A 112 -13.98 -11.16 10.01
C ASP A 112 -13.99 -9.73 10.58
N THR A 113 -15.18 -9.18 10.79
CA THR A 113 -15.36 -7.79 11.25
C THR A 113 -14.96 -7.63 12.73
N GLY A 114 -14.82 -8.74 13.46
CA GLY A 114 -14.31 -8.77 14.83
C GLY A 114 -12.81 -8.47 14.92
N ARG A 115 -12.45 -7.26 15.39
CA ARG A 115 -11.03 -6.91 15.65
C ARG A 115 -10.34 -7.86 16.64
N GLU A 116 -11.09 -8.47 17.55
CA GLU A 116 -10.56 -9.38 18.57
C GLU A 116 -10.18 -10.75 17.98
N THR A 117 -11.05 -11.33 17.15
CA THR A 117 -10.80 -12.62 16.45
C THR A 117 -9.67 -12.50 15.44
N GLN A 118 -9.64 -11.41 14.67
CA GLN A 118 -8.56 -11.08 13.76
C GLN A 118 -7.22 -10.95 14.51
N ARG A 119 -7.18 -10.15 15.59
CA ARG A 119 -5.96 -9.92 16.37
C ARG A 119 -5.46 -11.19 17.04
N ALA A 120 -6.34 -12.00 17.64
CA ALA A 120 -5.96 -13.26 18.25
C ALA A 120 -5.35 -14.23 17.22
N THR A 121 -5.96 -14.31 16.03
CA THR A 121 -5.45 -15.15 14.94
C THR A 121 -4.10 -14.68 14.43
N LEU A 122 -3.88 -13.36 14.30
CA LEU A 122 -2.58 -12.79 13.94
C LEU A 122 -1.50 -13.06 15.00
N ILE A 123 -1.82 -12.89 16.28
CA ILE A 123 -0.87 -13.14 17.39
C ILE A 123 -0.42 -14.60 17.41
N ASP A 124 -1.33 -15.51 17.07
CA ASP A 124 -1.06 -16.94 17.07
C ASP A 124 -0.25 -17.37 15.83
N LEU A 125 -0.64 -16.89 14.65
CA LEU A 125 -0.04 -17.24 13.37
C LEU A 125 1.31 -16.56 13.13
N VAL A 126 1.46 -15.29 13.52
CA VAL A 126 2.66 -14.50 13.24
C VAL A 126 3.65 -14.64 14.39
N GLU A 127 4.81 -15.25 14.10
CA GLU A 127 5.92 -15.29 15.05
C GLU A 127 6.60 -13.92 15.14
N ARG A 128 6.91 -13.30 13.99
CA ARG A 128 7.60 -12.01 13.93
C ARG A 128 7.40 -11.33 12.58
N VAL A 129 7.29 -10.00 12.62
CA VAL A 129 7.34 -9.13 11.43
C VAL A 129 8.65 -8.35 11.46
N CYS A 130 9.48 -8.54 10.43
CA CYS A 130 10.74 -7.83 10.26
C CYS A 130 10.61 -6.86 9.08
N ILE A 131 10.72 -5.56 9.33
CA ILE A 131 10.67 -4.54 8.29
C ILE A 131 12.07 -3.97 8.10
N ASN A 132 12.57 -4.08 6.86
CA ASN A 132 13.78 -3.45 6.37
C ASN A 132 13.43 -2.45 5.26
N PRO A 133 14.31 -1.49 4.92
CA PRO A 133 14.04 -0.48 3.88
C PRO A 133 13.74 -1.04 2.48
N THR A 134 14.15 -2.28 2.21
CA THR A 134 14.05 -2.93 0.89
C THR A 134 13.19 -4.19 0.90
N GLN A 135 12.80 -4.69 2.08
CA GLN A 135 12.08 -5.95 2.21
C GLN A 135 11.31 -6.01 3.54
N LEU A 136 10.11 -6.58 3.49
CA LEU A 136 9.35 -6.97 4.67
C LEU A 136 9.36 -8.50 4.74
N THR A 137 9.85 -9.03 5.84
CA THR A 137 9.95 -10.46 6.10
C THR A 137 8.92 -10.83 7.17
N LEU A 138 7.93 -11.64 6.80
CA LEU A 138 6.98 -12.25 7.74
C LEU A 138 7.48 -13.63 8.13
N ARG A 139 7.56 -13.88 9.43
CA ARG A 139 7.82 -15.20 10.00
C ARG A 139 6.52 -15.73 10.60
N LEU A 140 6.01 -16.81 10.01
CA LEU A 140 4.76 -17.45 10.40
C LEU A 140 5.02 -18.77 11.10
N ARG A 141 4.23 -19.09 12.12
CA ARG A 141 4.33 -20.36 12.83
C ARG A 141 3.71 -21.47 12.00
N ARG A 142 4.52 -22.48 11.68
CA ARG A 142 4.12 -23.59 10.82
C ARG A 142 3.02 -24.45 11.43
N ASN A 143 3.04 -24.65 12.75
CA ASN A 143 2.05 -25.44 13.48
C ASN A 143 0.63 -24.85 13.45
N GLN A 144 0.50 -23.53 13.28
CA GLN A 144 -0.80 -22.87 13.14
C GLN A 144 -1.26 -22.80 11.68
N LEU A 145 -0.32 -22.78 10.74
CA LEU A 145 -0.61 -22.78 9.31
C LEU A 145 -0.99 -24.18 8.78
N LEU A 146 -0.37 -25.24 9.31
CA LEU A 146 -0.57 -26.61 8.86
C LEU A 146 -1.54 -27.37 9.77
N THR A 147 -2.37 -28.23 9.18
CA THR A 147 -3.20 -29.16 9.95
C THR A 147 -2.35 -30.28 10.56
N THR A 148 -2.81 -30.86 11.67
CA THR A 148 -2.11 -31.92 12.42
C THR A 148 -1.75 -33.14 11.56
N GLU A 149 -2.54 -33.42 10.51
CA GLU A 149 -2.34 -34.52 9.56
C GLU A 149 -1.26 -34.25 8.51
N THR A 150 -0.87 -32.99 8.36
CA THR A 150 0.12 -32.51 7.38
C THR A 150 1.47 -32.21 8.05
N GLN A 151 1.55 -32.39 9.37
CA GLN A 151 2.80 -32.34 10.12
C GLN A 151 3.55 -33.65 9.87
N ALA A 152 4.81 -33.56 9.44
CA ALA A 152 5.67 -34.74 9.38
C ALA A 152 5.75 -35.38 10.78
N PRO A 153 5.82 -36.72 10.90
CA PRO A 153 6.00 -37.38 12.18
C PRO A 153 7.22 -36.80 12.91
N PRO A 154 7.19 -36.73 14.26
CA PRO A 154 8.23 -36.07 15.06
C PRO A 154 9.48 -36.94 15.12
N GLU A 155 10.16 -37.12 13.99
CA GLU A 155 11.50 -37.64 13.92
C GLU A 155 12.43 -36.51 13.49
N THR A 156 13.36 -36.20 14.39
CA THR A 156 14.35 -35.12 14.40
C THR A 156 13.91 -33.80 15.03
N ASP A 157 14.62 -33.54 16.13
CA ASP A 157 14.69 -32.40 17.03
C ASP A 157 15.18 -31.10 16.33
N ASN A 158 14.72 -30.84 15.10
CA ASN A 158 15.09 -29.66 14.34
C ASN A 158 14.13 -28.52 14.66
N VAL A 159 14.43 -27.80 15.74
CA VAL A 159 13.83 -26.50 16.15
C VAL A 159 13.82 -25.46 15.01
N VAL A 160 14.56 -25.70 13.93
CA VAL A 160 14.78 -24.82 12.79
C VAL A 160 13.62 -24.82 11.78
N ASP A 161 12.75 -25.85 11.77
CA ASP A 161 11.70 -26.03 10.75
C ASP A 161 10.30 -25.55 11.19
N ALA A 162 10.21 -24.91 12.36
CA ALA A 162 8.95 -24.48 12.97
C ALA A 162 8.34 -23.20 12.35
N VAL A 163 9.06 -22.54 11.43
CA VAL A 163 8.73 -21.19 10.95
C VAL A 163 8.80 -21.12 9.43
N ILE A 164 7.72 -20.62 8.82
CA ILE A 164 7.68 -20.31 7.39
C ILE A 164 8.03 -18.83 7.22
N THR A 165 8.98 -18.55 6.33
CA THR A 165 9.42 -17.18 6.06
C THR A 165 8.88 -16.71 4.71
N LEU A 166 8.23 -15.55 4.71
CA LEU A 166 7.74 -14.88 3.52
C LEU A 166 8.50 -13.57 3.36
N ASP A 167 9.24 -13.45 2.26
CA ASP A 167 9.92 -12.22 1.90
C ASP A 167 9.12 -11.46 0.85
N TYR A 168 8.67 -10.27 1.23
CA TYR A 168 8.00 -9.33 0.35
C TYR A 168 8.99 -8.21 0.00
N PRO A 169 9.40 -8.07 -1.27
CA PRO A 169 10.25 -6.95 -1.67
C PRO A 169 9.48 -5.65 -1.44
N LEU A 170 10.05 -4.80 -0.59
CA LEU A 170 9.47 -3.54 -0.17
C LEU A 170 10.23 -2.43 -0.88
N GLN A 171 9.66 -1.90 -1.96
CA GLN A 171 10.23 -0.74 -2.63
C GLN A 171 9.63 0.52 -2.01
N LEU A 172 10.42 1.26 -1.25
CA LEU A 172 10.09 2.65 -0.92
C LEU A 172 10.22 3.49 -2.20
N LYS A 173 9.18 3.51 -3.04
CA LYS A 173 9.17 4.37 -4.23
C LYS A 173 8.66 5.77 -3.87
N ARG A 174 9.42 6.77 -4.28
CA ARG A 174 9.14 8.18 -4.03
C ARG A 174 8.08 8.70 -5.00
N ARG A 175 7.02 9.32 -4.46
CA ARG A 175 6.05 10.13 -5.21
C ARG A 175 6.26 11.60 -4.88
N GLY A 176 7.25 12.24 -5.51
CA GLY A 176 7.70 13.58 -5.09
C GLY A 176 8.22 13.57 -3.64
N VAL A 177 7.63 14.40 -2.76
CA VAL A 177 7.92 14.45 -1.30
C VAL A 177 7.07 13.43 -0.51
N GLU A 178 6.36 12.53 -1.20
CA GLU A 178 5.61 11.29 -0.82
C GLU A 178 6.32 9.92 -0.62
N ALA A 179 6.44 9.32 0.57
CA ALA A 179 7.22 8.07 0.76
C ALA A 179 6.20 6.99 1.02
N LYS A 180 5.96 6.18 -0.01
CA LYS A 180 4.94 5.14 0.01
C LYS A 180 5.60 3.77 -0.15
N LEU A 181 5.11 2.83 0.64
CA LEU A 181 5.48 1.43 0.62
C LEU A 181 4.94 0.78 -0.66
N VAL A 182 5.77 0.14 -1.48
CA VAL A 182 5.37 -0.58 -2.70
C VAL A 182 5.78 -2.03 -2.56
N ILE A 183 4.86 -2.96 -2.86
CA ILE A 183 5.14 -4.41 -2.88
C ILE A 183 5.08 -4.87 -4.33
N GLY A 184 6.11 -5.57 -4.81
CA GLY A 184 6.06 -6.23 -6.13
C GLY A 184 5.83 -5.31 -7.34
N GLY A 185 6.07 -3.99 -7.20
CA GLY A 185 5.78 -3.00 -8.25
C GLY A 185 4.37 -2.39 -8.21
N GLN A 186 3.48 -2.86 -7.32
CA GLN A 186 2.16 -2.29 -7.10
C GLN A 186 2.14 -1.42 -5.85
N ALA A 187 1.63 -0.19 -5.98
CA ALA A 187 1.33 0.64 -4.84
C ALA A 187 0.11 0.04 -4.13
N LEU A 188 0.28 -0.43 -2.90
CA LEU A 188 -0.83 -0.73 -2.01
C LEU A 188 -1.22 0.58 -1.32
N GLY A 189 -2.45 1.04 -1.56
CA GLY A 189 -2.96 2.22 -0.89
C GLY A 189 -4.35 2.61 -1.37
N GLU A 190 -5.02 3.41 -0.53
CA GLU A 190 -6.34 3.95 -0.83
C GLU A 190 -6.35 4.71 -2.17
N PRO A 191 -7.48 4.67 -2.90
CA PRO A 191 -7.62 5.32 -4.20
C PRO A 191 -7.25 6.79 -4.14
N ASP A 192 -6.42 7.24 -5.08
CA ASP A 192 -5.97 8.63 -5.08
C ASP A 192 -7.13 9.58 -5.44
N GLN A 193 -7.65 10.21 -4.40
CA GLN A 193 -8.78 11.13 -4.49
C GLN A 193 -8.50 12.35 -5.37
N GLU A 194 -7.25 12.81 -5.49
CA GLU A 194 -6.90 13.92 -6.36
C GLU A 194 -6.87 13.51 -7.83
N LEU A 195 -6.33 12.33 -8.15
CA LEU A 195 -6.37 11.79 -9.51
C LEU A 195 -7.81 11.53 -9.96
N ILE A 196 -8.63 10.93 -9.08
CA ILE A 196 -10.05 10.67 -9.36
C ILE A 196 -10.79 11.98 -9.62
N LYS A 197 -10.59 13.00 -8.76
CA LYS A 197 -11.18 14.32 -8.97
C LYS A 197 -10.77 14.94 -10.29
N LEU A 198 -9.49 14.83 -10.65
CA LEU A 198 -8.99 15.43 -11.88
C LEU A 198 -9.61 14.79 -13.13
N ILE A 199 -9.79 13.47 -13.12
CA ILE A 199 -10.47 12.74 -14.21
C ILE A 199 -11.96 13.07 -14.23
N ALA A 200 -12.60 13.16 -13.06
CA ALA A 200 -14.01 13.54 -12.93
C ALA A 200 -14.26 14.96 -13.47
N MET A 201 -13.40 15.92 -13.13
CA MET A 201 -13.45 17.30 -13.66
C MET A 201 -13.32 17.30 -15.19
N GLY A 202 -12.38 16.53 -15.74
CA GLY A 202 -12.23 16.40 -17.20
C GLY A 202 -13.51 15.90 -17.87
N ARG A 203 -14.16 14.88 -17.31
CA ARG A 203 -15.43 14.34 -17.82
C ARG A 203 -16.59 15.33 -17.66
N GLU A 204 -16.69 15.99 -16.51
CA GLU A 204 -17.70 17.00 -16.25
C GLU A 204 -17.63 18.16 -17.24
N TRP A 205 -16.42 18.66 -17.49
CA TRP A 205 -16.18 19.74 -18.46
C TRP A 205 -16.47 19.29 -19.89
N TYR A 206 -16.10 18.06 -20.27
CA TYR A 206 -16.42 17.50 -21.58
C TYR A 206 -17.93 17.39 -21.80
N GLU A 207 -18.67 16.82 -20.84
CA GLU A 207 -20.13 16.75 -20.91
C GLU A 207 -20.76 18.15 -20.89
N GLY A 208 -20.19 19.08 -20.13
CA GLY A 208 -20.62 20.48 -20.11
C GLY A 208 -20.45 21.18 -21.46
N LEU A 209 -19.37 20.91 -22.19
CA LEU A 209 -19.19 21.40 -23.57
C LEU A 209 -20.16 20.72 -24.55
N LYS A 210 -20.34 19.41 -24.41
CA LYS A 210 -21.23 18.62 -25.27
C LYS A 210 -22.69 19.01 -25.14
N PHE A 211 -23.15 19.33 -23.94
CA PHE A 211 -24.53 19.74 -23.65
C PHE A 211 -24.74 21.25 -23.57
N GLY A 212 -23.73 22.05 -23.95
CA GLY A 212 -23.86 23.51 -24.04
C GLY A 212 -23.89 24.27 -22.70
N ARG A 213 -23.54 23.62 -21.59
CA ARG A 213 -23.29 24.29 -20.28
C ARG A 213 -22.08 25.22 -20.37
N TYR A 214 -21.08 24.81 -21.14
CA TYR A 214 -19.92 25.62 -21.49
C TYR A 214 -19.90 25.88 -22.99
N THR A 215 -19.65 27.13 -23.37
CA THR A 215 -19.52 27.55 -24.77
C THR A 215 -18.09 27.40 -25.29
N SER A 216 -17.10 27.47 -24.39
CA SER A 216 -15.68 27.36 -24.75
C SER A 216 -14.80 26.97 -23.57
N GLN A 217 -13.59 26.50 -23.88
CA GLN A 217 -12.55 26.23 -22.88
C GLN A 217 -12.13 27.50 -22.11
N LEU A 218 -12.28 28.69 -22.70
CA LEU A 218 -11.98 29.96 -22.05
C LEU A 218 -12.98 30.27 -20.93
N GLN A 219 -14.26 29.93 -21.15
CA GLN A 219 -15.30 30.07 -20.12
C GLN A 219 -14.99 29.17 -18.92
N ILE A 220 -14.61 27.91 -19.17
CA ILE A 220 -14.20 26.95 -18.13
C ILE A 220 -12.98 27.48 -17.37
N GLY A 221 -11.98 28.02 -18.08
CA GLY A 221 -10.79 28.61 -17.47
C GLY A 221 -11.11 29.81 -16.59
N ALA A 222 -11.98 30.71 -17.04
CA ALA A 222 -12.40 31.88 -16.28
C ALA A 222 -13.15 31.51 -14.98
N GLU A 223 -14.01 30.49 -15.02
CA GLU A 223 -14.80 30.04 -13.87
C GLU A 223 -13.95 29.32 -12.82
N HIS A 224 -12.93 28.56 -13.25
CA HIS A 224 -12.07 27.79 -12.35
C HIS A 224 -10.73 28.47 -12.04
N GLY A 225 -10.47 29.67 -12.58
CA GLY A 225 -9.20 30.39 -12.39
C GLY A 225 -8.00 29.68 -13.02
N LEU A 226 -8.20 29.01 -14.16
CA LEU A 226 -7.20 28.21 -14.86
C LEU A 226 -6.89 28.79 -16.24
N ASP A 227 -5.65 28.61 -16.69
CA ASP A 227 -5.27 28.96 -18.06
C ASP A 227 -5.81 27.94 -19.09
N LYS A 228 -5.80 28.34 -20.36
CA LYS A 228 -6.29 27.49 -21.46
C LYS A 228 -5.52 26.17 -21.57
N ALA A 229 -4.23 26.15 -21.24
CA ALA A 229 -3.40 24.96 -21.36
C ALA A 229 -3.76 23.93 -20.29
N ASP A 230 -4.04 24.37 -19.06
CA ASP A 230 -4.50 23.53 -17.97
C ASP A 230 -5.92 23.01 -18.18
N VAL A 231 -6.82 23.85 -18.72
CA VAL A 231 -8.16 23.41 -19.12
C VAL A 231 -8.07 22.32 -20.19
N SER A 232 -7.24 22.52 -21.22
CA SER A 232 -7.03 21.53 -22.27
C SER A 232 -6.43 20.23 -21.75
N ARG A 233 -5.43 20.28 -20.86
CA ARG A 233 -4.84 19.08 -20.24
C ARG A 233 -5.87 18.29 -19.45
N ILE A 234 -6.71 18.95 -18.67
CA ILE A 234 -7.72 18.28 -17.85
C ILE A 234 -8.84 17.70 -18.73
N LEU A 235 -9.28 18.41 -19.77
CA LEU A 235 -10.25 17.88 -20.74
C LEU A 235 -9.76 16.60 -21.42
N ASN A 236 -8.47 16.52 -21.77
CA ASN A 236 -7.92 15.32 -22.40
C ASN A 236 -8.00 14.08 -21.49
N LEU A 237 -8.04 14.25 -20.17
CA LEU A 237 -8.21 13.15 -19.22
C LEU A 237 -9.60 12.49 -19.29
N ALA A 238 -10.60 13.18 -19.86
CA ALA A 238 -11.92 12.59 -20.09
C ALA A 238 -11.86 11.34 -20.99
N PHE A 239 -10.85 11.29 -21.88
CA PHE A 239 -10.65 10.23 -22.88
C PHE A 239 -9.66 9.14 -22.42
N MET A 240 -9.31 9.13 -21.13
CA MET A 240 -8.48 8.09 -20.54
C MET A 240 -9.15 6.72 -20.61
N SER A 241 -8.36 5.67 -20.85
CA SER A 241 -8.88 4.32 -20.99
C SER A 241 -9.61 3.86 -19.72
N PRO A 242 -10.72 3.12 -19.85
CA PRO A 242 -11.47 2.61 -18.70
C PRO A 242 -10.61 1.75 -17.76
N LYS A 243 -9.62 1.03 -18.29
CA LYS A 243 -8.66 0.23 -17.53
C LYS A 243 -7.81 1.09 -16.61
N ILE A 244 -7.21 2.17 -17.13
CA ILE A 244 -6.41 3.09 -16.32
C ILE A 244 -7.27 3.74 -15.24
N VAL A 245 -8.49 4.17 -15.58
CA VAL A 245 -9.43 4.75 -14.60
C VAL A 245 -9.78 3.73 -13.51
N SER A 246 -10.01 2.46 -13.88
CA SER A 246 -10.29 1.38 -12.93
C SER A 246 -9.11 1.14 -11.99
N GLU A 247 -7.88 1.09 -12.49
CA GLU A 247 -6.67 0.93 -11.66
C GLU A 247 -6.43 2.14 -10.74
N ILE A 248 -6.79 3.35 -11.18
CA ILE A 248 -6.76 4.56 -10.33
C ILE A 248 -7.77 4.46 -9.19
N VAL A 249 -9.02 4.14 -9.53
CA VAL A 249 -10.13 3.99 -8.57
C VAL A 249 -9.90 2.81 -7.63
N ALA A 250 -9.20 1.77 -8.06
CA ALA A 250 -8.84 0.64 -7.24
C ALA A 250 -7.56 0.86 -6.42
N GLY A 251 -6.88 2.00 -6.57
CA GLY A 251 -5.63 2.30 -5.85
C GLY A 251 -4.40 1.53 -6.34
N ARG A 252 -4.52 0.71 -7.39
CA ARG A 252 -3.46 -0.15 -7.95
C ARG A 252 -2.60 0.50 -9.03
N HIS A 253 -2.82 1.79 -9.29
CA HIS A 253 -2.09 2.53 -10.30
C HIS A 253 -0.59 2.72 -9.98
N PRO A 254 0.26 2.89 -11.00
CA PRO A 254 1.68 3.13 -10.80
C PRO A 254 1.95 4.41 -10.01
N ILE A 255 2.91 4.35 -9.09
CA ILE A 255 3.16 5.43 -8.12
C ILE A 255 3.73 6.70 -8.75
N GLU A 256 4.34 6.56 -9.92
CA GLU A 256 4.84 7.64 -10.77
C GLU A 256 3.70 8.46 -11.37
N MET A 257 2.48 7.91 -11.36
CA MET A 257 1.28 8.60 -11.80
C MET A 257 0.79 9.55 -10.70
N THR A 258 1.13 10.81 -10.87
CA THR A 258 0.85 11.95 -9.98
C THR A 258 -0.03 12.94 -10.71
N VAL A 259 -0.72 13.85 -10.01
CA VAL A 259 -1.47 14.94 -10.66
C VAL A 259 -0.57 15.70 -11.65
N LYS A 260 0.70 15.95 -11.29
CA LYS A 260 1.66 16.65 -12.14
C LYS A 260 2.03 15.85 -13.40
N SER A 261 2.36 14.57 -13.25
CA SER A 261 2.73 13.72 -14.40
C SER A 261 1.51 13.42 -15.28
N LEU A 262 0.32 13.23 -14.70
CA LEU A 262 -0.93 13.04 -15.45
C LEU A 262 -1.24 14.28 -16.29
N LYS A 263 -1.20 15.50 -15.70
CA LYS A 263 -1.38 16.75 -16.45
C LYS A 263 -0.31 16.96 -17.53
N ALA A 264 0.96 16.63 -17.23
CA ALA A 264 2.04 16.77 -18.19
C ALA A 264 1.86 15.83 -19.40
N SER A 265 1.44 14.58 -19.16
CA SER A 265 1.21 13.58 -20.21
C SER A 265 -0.12 13.76 -20.94
N ALA A 266 -1.11 14.39 -20.31
CA ALA A 266 -2.44 14.60 -20.92
C ALA A 266 -2.40 15.45 -22.20
N GLY A 267 -1.41 16.33 -22.36
CA GLY A 267 -1.21 17.09 -23.60
C GLY A 267 -0.78 16.23 -24.81
N LYS A 268 -0.29 15.01 -24.58
CA LYS A 268 0.17 14.06 -25.59
C LYS A 268 -0.52 12.69 -25.46
N LEU A 269 -1.73 12.68 -24.92
CA LEU A 269 -2.45 11.44 -24.66
C LEU A 269 -2.73 10.69 -25.98
N PRO A 270 -2.21 9.46 -26.18
CA PRO A 270 -2.50 8.68 -27.39
C PRO A 270 -3.99 8.36 -27.51
N ALA A 271 -4.52 8.35 -28.73
CA ALA A 271 -5.91 7.95 -28.98
C ALA A 271 -6.13 6.45 -28.72
N CYS A 272 -5.11 5.62 -28.96
CA CYS A 272 -5.15 4.19 -28.69
C CYS A 272 -5.00 3.90 -27.19
N TRP A 273 -5.95 3.15 -26.62
CA TRP A 273 -5.93 2.80 -25.19
C TRP A 273 -4.76 1.91 -24.78
N ASN A 274 -4.24 1.08 -25.69
CA ASN A 274 -3.07 0.25 -25.41
C ASN A 274 -1.80 1.11 -25.27
N ASP A 275 -1.66 2.13 -26.11
CA ASP A 275 -0.55 3.08 -26.03
C ASP A 275 -0.65 3.96 -24.79
N GLN A 276 -1.88 4.27 -24.34
CA GLN A 276 -2.08 4.91 -23.03
C GLN A 276 -1.61 4.01 -21.88
N ALA A 277 -1.92 2.70 -21.92
CA ALA A 277 -1.51 1.76 -20.88
C ALA A 277 0.03 1.69 -20.77
N ILE A 278 0.72 1.63 -21.91
CA ILE A 278 2.19 1.70 -21.99
C ILE A 278 2.71 3.03 -21.44
N LEU A 279 2.12 4.15 -21.83
CA LEU A 279 2.53 5.50 -21.40
C LEU A 279 2.45 5.69 -19.88
N PHE A 280 1.44 5.08 -19.24
CA PHE A 280 1.24 5.19 -17.79
C PHE A 280 1.81 4.01 -17.00
N GLY A 281 2.42 3.02 -17.66
CA GLY A 281 2.99 1.85 -16.99
C GLY A 281 1.93 0.93 -16.35
N VAL A 282 0.70 0.95 -16.87
CA VAL A 282 -0.36 0.04 -16.45
C VAL A 282 -0.25 -1.21 -17.32
N SER A 283 -0.06 -2.39 -16.71
CA SER A 283 0.11 -3.66 -17.43
C SER A 283 -0.99 -3.84 -18.48
N ALA A 284 -0.61 -4.14 -19.73
CA ALA A 284 -1.51 -4.30 -20.88
C ALA A 284 -2.59 -5.36 -20.66
#